data_AF-A0A0R3T9N4-F1
#
_entry.id   AF-A0A0R3T9N4-F1
#
_cell.length_a   1.000
_cell.length_b   1.000
_cell.length_c   1.000
_cell.angle_alpha   90.00
_cell.angle_beta   90.00
_cell.angle_gamma   90.00
#
_symmetry.space_group_name_H-M   'P 1'
#
loop_
_entity.id
_entity.type
_entity.pdbx_description
1 polymer ?
#
loop_
_entity_poly.entity_id
_entity_poly.type
_entity_poly.pdbx_seq_one_letter_code
_entity_poly.pdbx_strand_id
1 'polypeptide(L)'
;MHIENNFNFIGYNPKGGKTFQPDLEYIAPEVQLHRTMSPLADIFSLGMVICAIFNNGASLLACEGNVANYPAAIQNVPAKFQEIVDRMPKPLIEPVRKMISQDVRERPTSQLLALLKIFNEPSLLSYEGLLTLQNRSQNQIKEFFNRFAKAIPEFDEAFRYKKVLPLLWEWYDTHVELQSFVFPSILATTHIAEKVDFDLYLHDRLVAVLRGPKNKQTTLVALDLVEFFIKYLTPEEIVETVLQDISSCIRMGSRKSLLKEFEHIP
;
A
#
# COMPACT_ATOMS: atom_id res chain seq x y z
N MET A 1 23.61 37.90 9.25
CA MET A 1 22.45 38.72 9.66
C MET A 1 21.32 37.74 9.92
N HIS A 2 21.21 37.25 11.16
CA HIS A 2 20.14 36.33 11.56
C HIS A 2 18.84 37.13 11.62
N ILE A 3 17.92 36.86 10.71
CA ILE A 3 16.54 37.31 10.84
C ILE A 3 15.93 36.39 11.90
N GLU A 4 15.90 36.83 13.16
CA GLU A 4 14.99 36.28 14.16
C GLU A 4 13.57 36.58 13.69
N ASN A 5 12.98 35.65 12.95
CA ASN A 5 11.55 35.64 12.69
C ASN A 5 10.83 35.33 14.00
N ASN A 6 10.65 36.36 14.85
CA ASN A 6 9.74 36.32 15.99
C ASN A 6 8.29 36.34 15.46
N PHE A 7 7.88 35.26 14.80
CA PHE A 7 6.48 34.93 14.71
C PHE A 7 6.04 34.54 16.12
N ASN A 8 5.40 35.47 16.83
CA ASN A 8 4.72 35.17 18.08
C ASN A 8 3.57 34.22 17.78
N PHE A 9 3.85 32.92 17.78
CA PHE A 9 2.83 31.91 17.62
C PHE A 9 1.92 31.95 18.84
N ILE A 10 0.61 32.04 18.59
CA ILE A 10 -0.41 32.03 19.61
C ILE A 10 -0.87 30.58 19.70
N GLY A 11 -0.63 29.92 20.84
CA GLY A 11 -1.21 28.61 21.13
C GLY A 11 -2.75 28.62 21.07
N TYR A 12 -3.38 27.49 21.30
CA TYR A 12 -4.84 27.38 21.20
C TYR A 12 -5.56 28.45 22.02
N ASN A 13 -6.51 29.14 21.38
CA ASN A 13 -7.34 30.16 21.99
C ASN A 13 -8.81 29.72 21.96
N PRO A 14 -9.45 29.47 23.13
CA PRO A 14 -10.87 29.11 23.19
C PRO A 14 -11.82 30.14 22.58
N LYS A 15 -11.39 31.42 22.48
CA LYS A 15 -12.15 32.51 21.87
C LYS A 15 -11.91 32.65 20.36
N GLY A 16 -10.92 31.94 19.82
CA GLY A 16 -10.64 31.90 18.38
C GLY A 16 -11.63 31.01 17.63
N GLY A 17 -11.79 31.26 16.33
CA GLY A 17 -12.60 30.37 15.48
C GLY A 17 -11.97 28.98 15.40
N LYS A 18 -12.74 27.93 15.69
CA LYS A 18 -12.26 26.53 15.72
C LYS A 18 -11.57 26.09 14.42
N THR A 19 -12.00 26.60 13.27
CA THR A 19 -11.46 26.24 11.94
C THR A 19 -10.13 26.95 11.61
N PHE A 20 -9.75 27.99 12.36
CA PHE A 20 -8.58 28.81 12.08
C PHE A 20 -7.41 28.56 13.02
N GLN A 21 -7.49 27.52 13.87
CA GLN A 21 -6.44 27.16 14.81
C GLN A 21 -6.25 25.64 14.85
N PRO A 22 -5.04 25.17 15.19
CA PRO A 22 -4.81 23.74 15.40
C PRO A 22 -5.66 23.21 16.57
N ASP A 23 -5.94 21.92 16.56
CA ASP A 23 -6.69 21.26 17.63
C ASP A 23 -5.84 21.15 18.90
N LEU A 24 -6.38 21.60 20.04
CA LEU A 24 -5.73 21.57 21.35
C LEU A 24 -5.20 20.17 21.71
N GLU A 25 -5.87 19.12 21.26
CA GLU A 25 -5.52 17.74 21.61
C GLU A 25 -4.33 17.17 20.81
N TYR A 26 -3.80 17.93 19.86
CA TYR A 26 -2.66 17.53 19.03
C TYR A 26 -1.51 18.55 19.07
N ILE A 27 -1.72 19.72 19.65
CA ILE A 27 -0.69 20.76 19.80
C ILE A 27 0.42 20.26 20.75
N ALA A 28 1.67 20.56 20.38
CA ALA A 28 2.85 20.24 21.18
C ALA A 28 2.99 21.15 22.42
N PRO A 29 3.56 20.64 23.53
CA PRO A 29 3.59 21.35 24.81
C PRO A 29 4.40 22.64 24.77
N GLU A 30 5.50 22.68 24.01
CA GLU A 30 6.30 23.90 23.84
C GLU A 30 5.52 25.01 23.13
N VAL A 31 4.61 24.63 22.23
CA VAL A 31 3.75 25.56 21.50
C VAL A 31 2.67 26.12 22.43
N GLN A 32 2.01 25.24 23.19
CA GLN A 32 0.90 25.64 24.05
C GLN A 32 1.36 26.38 25.32
N LEU A 33 2.44 25.91 25.96
CA LEU A 33 2.88 26.41 27.27
C LEU A 33 3.93 27.52 27.15
N HIS A 34 4.84 27.40 26.18
CA HIS A 34 6.01 28.27 26.07
C HIS A 34 5.95 29.20 24.86
N ARG A 35 4.96 29.03 23.97
CA ARG A 35 4.78 29.79 22.72
C ARG A 35 6.01 29.73 21.80
N THR A 36 6.74 28.62 21.86
CA THR A 36 7.88 28.35 20.98
C THR A 36 7.47 27.37 19.91
N MET A 37 7.86 27.63 18.67
CA MET A 37 7.58 26.77 17.53
C MET A 37 8.87 26.19 16.97
N SER A 38 8.82 24.92 16.61
CA SER A 38 9.87 24.26 15.85
C SER A 38 9.25 23.18 14.96
N PRO A 39 9.96 22.69 13.92
CA PRO A 39 9.48 21.54 13.15
C PRO A 39 9.21 20.28 13.99
N LEU A 40 9.78 20.18 15.20
CA LEU A 40 9.55 19.06 16.12
C LEU A 40 8.17 19.14 16.80
N ALA A 41 7.46 20.27 16.71
CA ALA A 41 6.06 20.37 17.09
C ALA A 41 5.16 19.54 16.14
N ASP A 42 5.49 19.49 14.85
CA ASP A 42 4.78 18.66 13.87
C ASP A 42 5.02 17.17 14.15
N ILE A 43 6.23 16.81 14.58
CA ILE A 43 6.57 15.44 14.99
C ILE A 43 5.74 15.00 16.19
N PHE A 44 5.55 15.88 17.18
CA PHE A 44 4.66 15.60 18.31
C PHE A 44 3.21 15.41 17.85
N SER A 45 2.72 16.32 17.02
CA SER A 45 1.36 16.27 16.48
C SER A 45 1.11 14.97 15.72
N LEU A 46 2.07 14.55 14.88
CA LEU A 46 2.03 13.28 14.17
C LEU A 46 2.06 12.09 15.14
N GLY A 47 2.86 12.14 16.20
CA GLY A 47 2.90 11.12 17.24
C GLY A 47 1.55 10.96 17.94
N MET A 48 0.86 12.07 18.22
CA MET A 48 -0.48 12.08 18.79
C MET A 48 -1.53 11.49 17.83
N VAL A 49 -1.44 11.79 16.53
CA VAL A 49 -2.29 11.16 15.50
C VAL A 49 -2.07 9.66 15.44
N ILE A 50 -0.82 9.20 15.46
CA ILE A 50 -0.51 7.76 15.50
C ILE A 50 -1.12 7.13 16.76
N CYS A 51 -0.96 7.75 17.92
CA CYS A 51 -1.59 7.27 19.15
C CYS A 51 -3.12 7.19 19.03
N ALA A 52 -3.76 8.18 18.41
CA ALA A 52 -5.21 8.19 18.20
C ALA A 52 -5.68 7.00 17.35
N ILE A 53 -4.93 6.61 16.30
CA ILE A 53 -5.24 5.42 15.48
C ILE A 53 -5.33 4.17 16.37
N PHE A 54 -4.40 4.01 17.31
CA PHE A 54 -4.37 2.87 18.23
C PHE A 54 -5.23 3.06 19.49
N ASN A 55 -5.86 4.21 19.63
CA ASN A 55 -6.76 4.56 20.72
C ASN A 55 -8.20 4.82 20.24
N ASN A 56 -8.66 4.05 19.25
CA ASN A 56 -10.02 4.12 18.70
C ASN A 56 -10.42 5.53 18.20
N GLY A 57 -9.46 6.29 17.69
CA GLY A 57 -9.63 7.65 17.19
C GLY A 57 -9.56 8.75 18.26
N ALA A 58 -9.38 8.42 19.54
CA ALA A 58 -9.33 9.40 20.62
C ALA A 58 -7.89 9.86 20.92
N SER A 59 -7.69 11.17 21.07
CA SER A 59 -6.38 11.71 21.49
C SER A 59 -6.06 11.36 22.94
N LEU A 60 -4.77 11.22 23.26
CA LEU A 60 -4.32 11.05 24.64
C LEU A 60 -4.46 12.33 25.47
N LEU A 61 -4.50 13.50 24.82
CA LEU A 61 -4.55 14.79 25.53
C LEU A 61 -5.95 15.17 26.03
N ALA A 62 -7.05 14.60 25.52
CA ALA A 62 -8.42 14.70 26.07
C ALA A 62 -8.73 16.00 26.85
N CYS A 63 -8.48 17.15 26.23
CA CYS A 63 -8.60 18.46 26.88
C CYS A 63 -10.00 19.07 26.72
N GLU A 64 -10.82 18.50 25.83
CA GLU A 64 -12.21 18.93 25.58
C GLU A 64 -12.32 20.44 25.25
N GLY A 65 -11.28 21.02 24.63
CA GLY A 65 -11.21 22.44 24.29
C GLY A 65 -10.91 23.39 25.47
N ASN A 66 -10.66 22.86 26.67
CA ASN A 66 -10.28 23.67 27.83
C ASN A 66 -8.75 23.72 28.02
N VAL A 67 -8.16 24.88 27.75
CA VAL A 67 -6.72 25.12 27.89
C VAL A 67 -6.22 24.91 29.32
N ALA A 68 -7.05 25.14 30.34
CA ALA A 68 -6.65 24.95 31.74
C ALA A 68 -6.34 23.48 32.06
N ASN A 69 -6.90 22.53 31.30
CA ASN A 69 -6.67 21.11 31.49
C ASN A 69 -5.35 20.62 30.88
N TYR A 70 -4.79 21.38 29.93
CA TYR A 70 -3.64 20.97 29.13
C TYR A 70 -2.39 20.60 29.97
N PRO A 71 -1.97 21.39 30.99
CA PRO A 71 -0.79 21.05 31.80
C PRO A 71 -0.92 19.72 32.56
N ALA A 72 -2.12 19.41 33.06
CA ALA A 72 -2.37 18.13 33.72
C ALA A 72 -2.49 16.98 32.71
N ALA A 73 -3.12 17.24 31.56
CA ALA A 73 -3.27 16.25 30.50
C ALA A 73 -1.92 15.78 29.95
N ILE A 74 -1.00 16.71 29.64
CA ILE A 74 0.31 16.38 29.08
C ILE A 74 1.16 15.55 30.06
N GLN A 75 1.06 15.80 31.37
CA GLN A 75 1.75 15.00 32.39
C GLN A 75 1.26 13.55 32.43
N ASN A 76 -0.01 13.30 32.06
CA ASN A 76 -0.61 11.97 32.04
C ASN A 76 -0.41 11.21 30.71
N VAL A 77 0.09 11.87 29.66
CA VAL A 77 0.32 11.23 28.34
C VAL A 77 1.19 9.97 28.44
N PRO A 78 2.31 9.93 29.18
CA PRO A 78 3.13 8.71 29.29
C PRO A 78 2.36 7.52 29.88
N ALA A 79 1.48 7.74 30.86
CA ALA A 79 0.66 6.69 31.46
C ALA A 79 -0.39 6.19 30.46
N LYS A 80 -1.12 7.10 29.81
CA LYS A 80 -2.10 6.75 28.77
C LYS A 80 -1.47 6.05 27.57
N PHE A 81 -0.22 6.40 27.24
CA PHE A 81 0.52 5.69 26.18
C PHE A 81 0.71 4.22 26.54
N GLN A 82 1.03 3.88 27.79
CA GLN A 82 1.17 2.47 28.21
C GLN A 82 -0.12 1.66 28.02
N GLU A 83 -1.29 2.27 28.18
CA GLU A 83 -2.59 1.62 27.97
C GLU A 83 -2.87 1.26 26.50
N ILE A 84 -2.11 1.81 25.56
CA ILE A 84 -2.30 1.59 24.12
C ILE A 84 -1.15 0.85 23.45
N VAL A 85 0.01 0.75 24.12
CA VAL A 85 1.25 0.18 23.57
C VAL A 85 1.06 -1.25 23.03
N ASP A 86 0.29 -2.09 23.72
CA ASP A 86 0.07 -3.49 23.33
C ASP A 86 -0.68 -3.65 22.00
N ARG A 87 -1.38 -2.59 21.55
CA ARG A 87 -2.10 -2.56 20.27
C ARG A 87 -1.23 -2.07 19.11
N MET A 88 -0.03 -1.57 19.38
CA MET A 88 0.87 -1.00 18.37
C MET A 88 1.84 -2.03 17.81
N PRO A 89 2.25 -1.91 16.53
CA PRO A 89 3.39 -2.64 16.00
C PRO A 89 4.65 -2.37 16.81
N LYS A 90 5.33 -3.44 17.25
CA LYS A 90 6.55 -3.34 18.07
C LYS A 90 7.62 -2.36 17.54
N PRO A 91 7.91 -2.30 16.22
CA PRO A 91 8.90 -1.36 15.68
C PRO A 91 8.52 0.12 15.82
N LEU A 92 7.25 0.42 16.07
CA LEU A 92 6.70 1.78 16.11
C LEU A 92 6.61 2.34 17.54
N ILE A 93 6.53 1.49 18.56
CA ILE A 93 6.34 1.87 19.97
C ILE A 93 7.38 2.89 20.43
N GLU A 94 8.66 2.55 20.30
CA GLU A 94 9.75 3.39 20.81
C GLU A 94 9.90 4.72 20.04
N PRO A 95 9.85 4.74 18.69
CA PRO A 95 9.78 5.99 17.94
C PRO A 95 8.61 6.88 18.36
N VAL A 96 7.39 6.34 18.46
CA VAL A 96 6.21 7.14 18.82
C VAL A 96 6.31 7.67 20.25
N ARG A 97 6.81 6.86 21.19
CA ARG A 97 7.08 7.30 22.58
C ARG A 97 7.97 8.54 22.61
N LYS A 98 9.02 8.57 21.77
CA LYS A 98 9.90 9.73 21.62
C LYS A 98 9.20 10.90 20.96
N MET A 99 8.40 10.66 19.91
CA MET A 99 7.66 11.72 19.20
C MET A 99 6.73 12.49 20.14
N ILE A 100 6.04 11.80 21.05
CA ILE A 100 5.10 12.41 22.01
C ILE A 100 5.78 12.91 23.31
N SER A 101 7.12 12.95 23.36
CA SER A 101 7.82 13.42 24.55
C SER A 101 7.59 14.91 24.80
N GLN A 102 7.47 15.29 26.07
CA GLN A 102 7.45 16.70 26.48
C GLN A 102 8.79 17.38 26.24
N ASP A 103 9.90 16.63 26.32
CA ASP A 103 11.22 17.15 25.98
C ASP A 103 11.41 17.12 24.46
N VAL A 104 11.43 18.32 23.86
CA VAL A 104 11.63 18.51 22.42
C VAL A 104 12.90 17.83 21.92
N ARG A 105 13.94 17.73 22.75
CA ARG A 105 15.25 17.15 22.37
C ARG A 105 15.22 15.63 22.21
N GLU A 106 14.24 14.95 22.80
CA GLU A 106 14.08 13.50 22.65
C GLU A 106 13.42 13.12 21.33
N ARG A 107 12.70 14.06 20.71
CA ARG A 107 11.92 13.80 19.50
C ARG A 107 12.85 13.59 18.31
N PRO A 108 12.60 12.57 17.47
CA PRO A 108 13.36 12.38 16.24
C PRO A 108 13.05 13.48 15.23
N THR A 109 14.00 13.77 14.34
CA THR A 109 13.71 14.59 13.16
C THR A 109 12.86 13.79 12.16
N SER A 110 12.19 14.49 11.23
CA SER A 110 11.44 13.85 10.15
C SER A 110 12.31 12.92 9.29
N GLN A 111 13.58 13.29 9.07
CA GLN A 111 14.52 12.44 8.32
C GLN A 111 14.81 11.13 9.06
N LEU A 112 15.02 11.17 10.38
CA LEU A 112 15.24 9.96 11.17
C LEU A 112 13.98 9.09 11.24
N LEU A 113 12.80 9.70 11.32
CA LEU A 113 11.53 8.99 11.30
C LEU A 113 11.29 8.26 9.97
N ALA A 114 11.63 8.87 8.84
CA ALA A 114 11.49 8.26 7.51
C ALA A 114 12.38 7.02 7.33
N LEU A 115 13.45 6.88 8.12
CA LEU A 115 14.37 5.74 8.07
C LEU A 115 13.91 4.52 8.90
N LEU A 116 12.73 4.58 9.53
CA LEU A 116 12.21 3.43 10.27
C LEU A 116 12.01 2.22 9.35
N LYS A 117 12.36 1.04 9.86
CA LYS A 117 12.27 -0.23 9.11
C LYS A 117 10.86 -0.53 8.61
N ILE A 118 9.84 -0.13 9.36
CA ILE A 118 8.43 -0.32 8.99
C ILE A 118 8.05 0.36 7.67
N PHE A 119 8.76 1.43 7.28
CA PHE A 119 8.55 2.10 6.00
C PHE A 119 9.36 1.49 4.85
N ASN A 120 10.18 0.47 5.13
CA ASN A 120 11.01 -0.24 4.16
C ASN A 120 10.55 -1.69 3.97
N GLU A 121 9.32 -2.02 4.35
CA GLU A 121 8.74 -3.34 4.12
C GLU A 121 8.59 -3.60 2.60
N PRO A 122 8.94 -4.79 2.09
CA PRO A 122 8.97 -5.01 0.65
C PRO A 122 7.60 -4.88 -0.03
N SER A 123 6.51 -5.23 0.66
CA SER A 123 5.14 -5.02 0.17
C SER A 123 4.80 -3.53 0.01
N LEU A 124 5.16 -2.68 0.97
CA LEU A 124 4.98 -1.23 0.89
C LEU A 124 5.77 -0.61 -0.27
N LEU A 125 7.06 -0.96 -0.39
CA LEU A 125 7.92 -0.49 -1.48
C LEU A 125 7.43 -0.97 -2.86
N SER A 126 6.92 -2.20 -2.93
CA SER A 126 6.34 -2.74 -4.16
C SER A 126 5.07 -1.98 -4.55
N TYR A 127 4.21 -1.63 -3.58
CA TYR A 127 3.01 -0.85 -3.83
C TYR A 127 3.31 0.59 -4.26
N GLU A 128 4.26 1.26 -3.61
CA GLU A 128 4.74 2.58 -4.06
C GLU A 128 5.33 2.52 -5.48
N GLY A 129 6.09 1.46 -5.78
CA GLY A 129 6.59 1.18 -7.12
C GLY A 129 5.46 1.07 -8.15
N LEU A 130 4.37 0.37 -7.80
CA LEU A 130 3.19 0.22 -8.68
C LEU A 130 2.50 1.57 -8.95
N LEU A 131 2.40 2.45 -7.95
CA LEU A 131 1.79 3.77 -8.09
C LEU A 131 2.63 4.74 -8.92
N THR A 132 3.96 4.61 -8.87
CA THR A 132 4.90 5.52 -9.56
C THR A 132 5.41 4.98 -10.90
N LEU A 133 4.88 3.83 -11.33
CA LEU A 133 5.39 3.05 -12.45
C LEU A 133 5.24 3.75 -13.82
N GLN A 134 4.23 4.62 -13.96
CA GLN A 134 3.93 5.34 -15.20
C GLN A 134 5.09 6.21 -15.70
N ASN A 135 6.00 6.61 -14.81
CA ASN A 135 7.17 7.43 -15.14
C ASN A 135 8.39 6.62 -15.61
N ARG A 136 8.26 5.29 -15.74
CA ARG A 136 9.36 4.37 -16.07
C ARG A 136 9.33 3.95 -17.54
N SER A 137 10.47 3.45 -18.05
CA SER A 137 10.53 2.89 -19.40
C SER A 137 9.82 1.54 -19.50
N GLN A 138 9.36 1.14 -20.69
CA GLN A 138 8.67 -0.14 -20.87
C GLN A 138 9.49 -1.36 -20.37
N ASN A 139 10.81 -1.36 -20.56
CA ASN A 139 11.65 -2.46 -20.07
C ASN A 139 11.68 -2.52 -18.54
N GLN A 140 11.75 -1.36 -17.87
CA GLN A 140 11.68 -1.28 -16.41
C GLN A 140 10.30 -1.73 -15.89
N ILE A 141 9.22 -1.38 -16.59
CA ILE A 141 7.86 -1.82 -16.25
C ILE A 141 7.75 -3.35 -16.34
N LYS A 142 8.28 -3.96 -17.41
CA LYS A 142 8.31 -5.42 -17.58
C LYS A 142 9.09 -6.10 -16.47
N GLU A 143 10.29 -5.60 -16.15
CA GLU A 143 11.11 -6.12 -15.06
C GLU A 143 10.42 -5.98 -13.70
N PHE A 144 9.73 -4.87 -13.46
CA PHE A 144 8.96 -4.66 -12.25
C PHE A 144 7.87 -5.71 -12.09
N PHE A 145 7.00 -5.90 -13.09
CA PHE A 145 5.89 -6.86 -12.97
C PHE A 145 6.37 -8.32 -12.81
N ASN A 146 7.49 -8.68 -13.44
CA ASN A 146 8.12 -9.99 -13.22
C ASN A 146 8.54 -10.23 -11.75
N ARG A 147 8.90 -9.16 -11.03
CA ARG A 147 9.22 -9.22 -9.60
C ARG A 147 7.98 -9.06 -8.73
N PHE A 148 7.04 -8.21 -9.14
CA PHE A 148 5.85 -7.85 -8.38
C PHE A 148 4.97 -9.05 -8.05
N ALA A 149 4.85 -10.01 -8.96
CA ALA A 149 4.09 -11.25 -8.72
C ALA A 149 4.54 -11.99 -7.43
N LYS A 150 5.82 -11.88 -7.06
CA LYS A 150 6.37 -12.51 -5.83
C LYS A 150 6.05 -11.72 -4.56
N ALA A 151 5.75 -10.43 -4.68
CA ALA A 151 5.37 -9.57 -3.55
C ALA A 151 3.87 -9.70 -3.21
N ILE A 152 3.06 -10.25 -4.12
CA ILE A 152 1.61 -10.42 -3.93
C ILE A 152 1.22 -11.09 -2.61
N PRO A 153 1.89 -12.19 -2.17
CA PRO A 153 1.55 -12.86 -0.91
C PRO A 153 1.88 -12.04 0.34
N GLU A 154 2.76 -11.03 0.25
CA GLU A 154 3.16 -10.20 1.39
C GLU A 154 2.15 -9.09 1.72
N PHE A 155 1.20 -8.81 0.81
CA PHE A 155 0.12 -7.88 1.09
C PHE A 155 -0.92 -8.50 2.02
N ASP A 156 -1.40 -7.69 2.96
CA ASP A 156 -2.62 -7.96 3.71
C ASP A 156 -3.79 -8.25 2.75
N GLU A 157 -4.64 -9.20 3.12
CA GLU A 157 -5.72 -9.72 2.29
C GLU A 157 -6.69 -8.61 1.84
N ALA A 158 -7.18 -7.80 2.77
CA ALA A 158 -8.11 -6.73 2.47
C ALA A 158 -7.46 -5.66 1.57
N PHE A 159 -6.18 -5.36 1.82
CA PHE A 159 -5.43 -4.42 0.99
C PHE A 159 -5.19 -4.96 -0.43
N ARG A 160 -4.87 -6.24 -0.56
CA ARG A 160 -4.63 -6.92 -1.84
C ARG A 160 -5.84 -6.80 -2.76
N TYR A 161 -7.04 -7.10 -2.27
CA TYR A 161 -8.25 -7.04 -3.12
C TYR A 161 -8.80 -5.64 -3.31
N LYS A 162 -8.72 -4.75 -2.30
CA LYS A 162 -9.31 -3.40 -2.39
C LYS A 162 -8.42 -2.37 -3.08
N LYS A 163 -7.10 -2.56 -3.09
CA LYS A 163 -6.13 -1.58 -3.60
C LYS A 163 -5.21 -2.14 -4.69
N VAL A 164 -4.62 -3.32 -4.48
CA VAL A 164 -3.63 -3.87 -5.43
C VAL A 164 -4.30 -4.46 -6.68
N LEU A 165 -5.26 -5.37 -6.51
CA LEU A 165 -5.93 -6.05 -7.61
C LEU A 165 -6.65 -5.09 -8.60
N PRO A 166 -7.36 -4.03 -8.15
CA PRO A 166 -7.96 -3.08 -9.07
C PRO A 166 -6.94 -2.36 -9.95
N LEU A 167 -5.78 -1.99 -9.38
CA LEU A 167 -4.69 -1.38 -10.14
C LEU A 167 -4.09 -2.38 -11.15
N LEU A 168 -3.95 -3.66 -10.78
CA LEU A 168 -3.48 -4.67 -11.73
C LEU A 168 -4.43 -4.84 -12.91
N TRP A 169 -5.75 -4.83 -12.67
CA TRP A 169 -6.73 -4.87 -13.75
C TRP A 169 -6.68 -3.63 -14.63
N GLU A 170 -6.54 -2.45 -14.04
CA GLU A 170 -6.37 -1.20 -14.79
C GLU A 170 -5.12 -1.24 -15.70
N TRP A 171 -3.99 -1.75 -15.18
CA TRP A 171 -2.78 -1.95 -15.96
C TRP A 171 -2.97 -2.97 -17.08
N TYR A 172 -3.65 -4.08 -16.82
CA TYR A 172 -3.93 -5.14 -17.79
C TYR A 172 -4.81 -4.64 -18.95
N ASP A 173 -5.80 -3.80 -18.66
CA ASP A 173 -6.74 -3.29 -19.66
C ASP A 173 -6.15 -2.14 -20.47
N THR A 174 -5.37 -1.26 -19.84
CA THR A 174 -4.83 -0.06 -20.49
C THR A 174 -3.60 -0.37 -21.36
N HIS A 175 -2.83 -1.41 -21.03
CA HIS A 175 -1.53 -1.69 -21.67
C HIS A 175 -1.50 -3.09 -22.29
N VAL A 176 -2.07 -3.23 -23.49
CA VAL A 176 -2.19 -4.51 -24.22
C VAL A 176 -0.82 -5.18 -24.44
N GLU A 177 0.24 -4.41 -24.64
CA GLU A 177 1.61 -4.87 -24.84
C GLU A 177 2.28 -5.39 -23.56
N LEU A 178 1.72 -5.09 -22.39
CA LEU A 178 2.23 -5.50 -21.08
C LEU A 178 1.40 -6.61 -20.42
N GLN A 179 0.29 -7.04 -21.03
CA GLN A 179 -0.62 -8.05 -20.48
C GLN A 179 0.09 -9.32 -20.02
N SER A 180 1.06 -9.83 -20.79
CA SER A 180 1.82 -11.03 -20.45
C SER A 180 2.70 -10.88 -19.21
N PHE A 181 3.04 -9.66 -18.81
CA PHE A 181 3.84 -9.35 -17.62
C PHE A 181 2.97 -9.04 -16.40
N VAL A 182 1.83 -8.38 -16.59
CA VAL A 182 0.88 -8.06 -15.51
C VAL A 182 0.11 -9.30 -15.07
N PHE A 183 -0.29 -10.16 -16.01
CA PHE A 183 -1.13 -11.32 -15.75
C PHE A 183 -0.59 -12.30 -14.69
N PRO A 184 0.72 -12.62 -14.65
CA PRO A 184 1.32 -13.38 -13.54
C PRO A 184 0.99 -12.83 -12.15
N SER A 185 0.90 -11.51 -11.97
CA SER A 185 0.57 -10.90 -10.66
C SER A 185 -0.90 -11.13 -10.28
N ILE A 186 -1.80 -11.14 -11.27
CA ILE A 186 -3.22 -11.46 -11.08
C ILE A 186 -3.39 -12.95 -10.78
N LEU A 187 -2.68 -13.82 -11.50
CA LEU A 187 -2.69 -15.26 -11.24
C LEU A 187 -2.08 -15.59 -9.88
N ALA A 188 -1.02 -14.89 -9.47
CA ALA A 188 -0.46 -15.03 -8.12
C ALA A 188 -1.49 -14.66 -7.03
N THR A 189 -2.30 -13.63 -7.28
CA THR A 189 -3.42 -13.25 -6.39
C THR A 189 -4.46 -14.38 -6.33
N THR A 190 -4.74 -15.03 -7.46
CA THR A 190 -5.66 -16.16 -7.57
C THR A 190 -5.15 -17.40 -6.84
N HIS A 191 -3.86 -17.69 -6.94
CA HIS A 191 -3.25 -18.88 -6.34
C HIS A 191 -3.45 -18.95 -4.82
N ILE A 192 -3.30 -17.81 -4.16
CA ILE A 192 -3.37 -17.64 -2.70
C ILE A 192 -4.77 -17.25 -2.20
N ALA A 193 -5.75 -17.09 -3.09
CA ALA A 193 -7.11 -16.71 -2.70
C ALA A 193 -7.83 -17.89 -2.03
N GLU A 194 -8.64 -17.60 -1.01
CA GLU A 194 -9.63 -18.58 -0.57
C GLU A 194 -10.76 -18.67 -1.59
N LYS A 195 -11.55 -19.75 -1.55
CA LYS A 195 -12.65 -19.94 -2.50
C LYS A 195 -13.64 -18.78 -2.47
N VAL A 196 -13.98 -18.31 -1.27
CA VAL A 196 -14.93 -17.20 -1.08
C VAL A 196 -14.43 -15.90 -1.72
N ASP A 197 -13.14 -15.59 -1.54
CA ASP A 197 -12.55 -14.39 -2.14
C ASP A 197 -12.40 -14.50 -3.65
N PHE A 198 -12.09 -15.70 -4.14
CA PHE A 198 -12.03 -15.96 -5.58
C PHE A 198 -13.37 -15.66 -6.24
N ASP A 199 -14.44 -16.24 -5.71
CA ASP A 199 -15.80 -16.07 -6.22
C ASP A 199 -16.22 -14.58 -6.15
N LEU A 200 -15.81 -13.86 -5.11
CA LEU A 200 -16.18 -12.46 -4.89
C LEU A 200 -15.39 -11.44 -5.74
N TYR A 201 -14.08 -11.62 -5.90
CA TYR A 201 -13.19 -10.59 -6.46
C TYR A 201 -12.56 -10.95 -7.81
N LEU A 202 -12.44 -12.25 -8.14
CA LEU A 202 -11.61 -12.72 -9.24
C LEU A 202 -12.38 -13.47 -10.32
N HIS A 203 -13.34 -14.31 -9.96
CA HIS A 203 -14.00 -15.28 -10.84
C HIS A 203 -14.45 -14.66 -12.17
N ASP A 204 -15.39 -13.73 -12.13
CA ASP A 204 -16.03 -13.19 -13.34
C ASP A 204 -15.02 -12.55 -14.29
N ARG A 205 -14.09 -11.77 -13.74
CA ARG A 205 -13.12 -11.04 -14.56
C ARG A 205 -12.01 -11.94 -15.08
N LEU A 206 -11.52 -12.87 -14.27
CA LEU A 206 -10.53 -13.84 -14.69
C LEU A 206 -11.07 -14.73 -15.79
N VAL A 207 -12.27 -15.29 -15.62
CA VAL A 207 -12.91 -16.15 -16.62
C VAL A 207 -13.18 -15.37 -17.92
N ALA A 208 -13.63 -14.11 -17.83
CA ALA A 208 -13.81 -13.27 -19.01
C ALA A 208 -12.50 -13.07 -19.79
N VAL A 209 -11.38 -12.86 -19.11
CA VAL A 209 -10.04 -12.74 -19.74
C VAL A 209 -9.57 -14.08 -20.33
N LEU A 210 -9.82 -15.19 -19.64
CA LEU A 210 -9.48 -16.53 -20.12
C LEU A 210 -10.31 -16.96 -21.34
N ARG A 211 -11.57 -16.51 -21.47
CA ARG A 211 -12.39 -16.73 -22.68
C ARG A 211 -12.09 -15.72 -23.80
N GLY A 212 -11.64 -14.52 -23.42
CA GLY A 212 -11.41 -13.41 -24.34
C GLY A 212 -10.18 -13.58 -25.24
N PRO A 213 -10.05 -12.68 -26.24
CA PRO A 213 -8.88 -12.66 -27.12
C PRO A 213 -7.63 -12.29 -26.32
N LYS A 214 -6.64 -13.18 -26.34
CA LYS A 214 -5.33 -12.99 -25.70
C LYS A 214 -4.24 -12.98 -26.75
N ASN A 215 -3.19 -12.19 -26.50
CA ASN A 215 -1.98 -12.31 -27.31
C ASN A 215 -1.28 -13.64 -27.01
N LYS A 216 -0.44 -14.10 -27.95
CA LYS A 216 0.21 -15.42 -27.86
C LYS A 216 1.04 -15.59 -26.59
N GLN A 217 1.72 -14.54 -26.15
CA GLN A 217 2.54 -14.59 -24.94
C GLN A 217 1.68 -14.74 -23.68
N THR A 218 0.56 -14.03 -23.60
CA THR A 218 -0.37 -14.09 -22.46
C THR A 218 -1.03 -15.46 -22.37
N THR A 219 -1.41 -16.06 -23.51
CA THR A 219 -1.89 -17.45 -23.54
C THR A 219 -0.84 -18.42 -23.02
N LEU A 220 0.42 -18.29 -23.43
CA LEU A 220 1.50 -19.15 -22.94
C LEU A 220 1.70 -19.00 -21.43
N VAL A 221 1.69 -17.76 -20.92
CA VAL A 221 1.80 -17.47 -19.48
C VAL A 221 0.61 -18.04 -18.70
N ALA A 222 -0.61 -17.94 -19.24
CA ALA A 222 -1.79 -18.52 -18.63
C ALA A 222 -1.67 -20.04 -18.48
N LEU A 223 -1.17 -20.71 -19.52
CA LEU A 223 -0.97 -22.16 -19.52
C LEU A 223 0.19 -22.59 -18.61
N ASP A 224 1.27 -21.81 -18.55
CA ASP A 224 2.42 -22.07 -17.66
C ASP A 224 2.01 -22.01 -16.18
N LEU A 225 1.09 -21.10 -15.85
CA LEU A 225 0.58 -20.89 -14.50
C LEU A 225 -0.83 -21.47 -14.29
N VAL A 226 -1.22 -22.47 -15.08
CA VAL A 226 -2.59 -23.03 -15.06
C VAL A 226 -2.98 -23.59 -13.69
N GLU A 227 -2.01 -24.15 -12.95
CA GLU A 227 -2.19 -24.65 -11.59
C GLU A 227 -2.67 -23.60 -10.60
N PHE A 228 -2.47 -22.31 -10.89
CA PHE A 228 -2.88 -21.22 -10.00
C PHE A 228 -4.39 -21.02 -9.97
N PHE A 229 -5.10 -21.35 -11.05
CA PHE A 229 -6.52 -21.05 -11.18
C PHE A 229 -7.39 -22.26 -11.56
N ILE A 230 -6.84 -23.33 -12.14
CA ILE A 230 -7.62 -24.48 -12.65
C ILE A 230 -8.53 -25.12 -11.58
N LYS A 231 -8.09 -25.11 -10.32
CA LYS A 231 -8.85 -25.67 -9.19
C LYS A 231 -10.15 -24.92 -8.88
N TYR A 232 -10.29 -23.68 -9.37
CA TYR A 232 -11.50 -22.87 -9.18
C TYR A 232 -12.45 -22.91 -10.38
N LEU A 233 -12.01 -23.43 -11.52
CA LEU A 233 -12.82 -23.48 -12.73
C LEU A 233 -13.74 -24.70 -12.75
N THR A 234 -14.91 -24.54 -13.35
CA THR A 234 -15.81 -25.65 -13.68
C THR A 234 -15.27 -26.49 -14.85
N PRO A 235 -15.69 -27.75 -14.99
CA PRO A 235 -15.32 -28.58 -16.15
C PRO A 235 -15.64 -27.91 -17.50
N GLU A 236 -16.78 -27.22 -17.58
CA GLU A 236 -17.21 -26.48 -18.76
C GLU A 236 -16.25 -25.32 -19.08
N GLU A 237 -15.86 -24.53 -18.07
CA GLU A 237 -14.90 -23.44 -18.23
C GLU A 237 -13.51 -23.92 -18.65
N ILE A 238 -13.05 -25.05 -18.11
CA ILE A 238 -11.75 -25.65 -18.49
C ILE A 238 -11.75 -26.00 -19.98
N VAL A 239 -12.86 -26.54 -20.50
CA VAL A 239 -13.00 -26.89 -21.91
C VAL A 239 -13.02 -25.64 -22.80
N GLU A 240 -13.73 -24.60 -22.38
CA GLU A 240 -13.87 -23.36 -23.15
C GLU A 240 -12.61 -22.48 -23.12
N THR A 241 -11.78 -22.61 -22.08
CA THR A 241 -10.60 -21.76 -21.88
C THR A 241 -9.31 -22.54 -22.12
N VAL A 242 -8.89 -23.37 -21.15
CA VAL A 242 -7.61 -24.06 -21.13
C VAL A 242 -7.43 -24.98 -22.35
N LEU A 243 -8.45 -25.79 -22.69
CA LEU A 243 -8.33 -26.69 -23.86
C LEU A 243 -8.28 -25.92 -25.18
N GLN A 244 -9.03 -24.82 -25.31
CA GLN A 244 -8.97 -23.96 -26.50
C GLN A 244 -7.58 -23.32 -26.64
N ASP A 245 -7.02 -22.83 -25.53
CA ASP A 245 -5.68 -22.25 -25.48
C ASP A 245 -4.60 -23.29 -25.87
N ILE A 246 -4.66 -24.52 -25.34
CA ILE A 246 -3.75 -25.63 -25.72
C ILE A 246 -3.87 -25.96 -27.20
N SER A 247 -5.10 -26.13 -27.71
CA SER A 247 -5.33 -26.40 -29.14
C SER A 247 -4.77 -25.28 -30.02
N SER A 248 -4.93 -24.02 -29.61
CA SER A 248 -4.37 -22.88 -30.32
C SER A 248 -2.84 -22.95 -30.40
N CYS A 249 -2.17 -23.30 -29.29
CA CYS A 249 -0.72 -23.44 -29.21
C CYS A 249 -0.19 -24.58 -30.09
N ILE A 250 -0.84 -25.74 -30.07
CA ILE A 250 -0.46 -26.90 -30.91
C ILE A 250 -0.59 -26.57 -32.39
N ARG A 251 -1.73 -25.99 -32.82
CA ARG A 251 -1.94 -25.60 -34.23
C ARG A 251 -0.90 -24.60 -34.72
N MET A 252 -0.45 -23.70 -33.85
CA MET A 252 0.63 -22.75 -34.17
C MET A 252 2.00 -23.42 -34.27
N GLY A 253 2.30 -24.38 -33.40
CA GLY A 253 3.50 -25.22 -33.47
C GLY A 253 3.59 -25.95 -34.81
N SER A 254 2.50 -26.61 -35.22
CA SER A 254 2.42 -27.35 -36.49
C SER A 254 2.59 -26.46 -37.73
N ARG A 255 2.08 -25.21 -37.72
CA ARG A 255 2.30 -24.27 -38.84
C ARG A 255 3.76 -23.85 -39.01
N LYS A 256 4.51 -23.70 -37.91
CA LYS A 256 5.95 -23.38 -37.98
C LYS A 256 6.77 -24.55 -38.50
N SER A 257 6.37 -25.79 -38.23
CA SER A 257 7.01 -26.99 -38.81
C SER A 257 6.73 -27.10 -40.30
N LEU A 258 5.49 -26.88 -40.74
CA LEU A 258 5.13 -26.94 -42.17
C LEU A 258 5.84 -25.86 -42.99
N LEU A 259 5.95 -24.63 -42.48
CA LEU A 259 6.67 -23.55 -43.20
C LEU A 259 8.17 -23.83 -43.35
N LYS A 260 8.79 -24.56 -42.42
CA LYS A 260 10.18 -25.01 -42.56
C LYS A 260 10.36 -26.10 -43.63
N GLU A 261 9.36 -26.94 -43.85
CA GLU A 261 9.41 -27.96 -44.91
C GLU A 261 9.26 -27.36 -46.32
N PHE A 262 8.63 -26.18 -46.45
CA PHE A 262 8.51 -25.48 -47.73
C PHE A 262 9.70 -24.56 -48.08
N GLU A 263 10.64 -24.30 -47.15
CA GLU A 263 11.88 -23.56 -47.42
C GLU A 263 13.04 -24.47 -47.92
N HIS A 264 12.79 -25.77 -48.12
CA HIS A 264 13.79 -26.76 -48.56
C HIS A 264 13.41 -27.50 -49.85
N ILE A 265 12.52 -26.94 -50.66
CA ILE A 265 12.25 -27.47 -52.00
C ILE A 265 12.97 -26.55 -53.01
N PRO A 266 13.94 -27.07 -53.79
CA PRO A 266 14.79 -26.29 -54.70
C PRO A 266 14.03 -25.70 -55.90
#